data_AF-F8CPN2-F1
#
_entry.id   AF-F8CPN2-F1
#
_cell.length_a   1.000
_cell.length_b   1.000
_cell.length_c   1.000
_cell.angle_alpha   90.00
_cell.angle_beta   90.00
_cell.angle_gamma   90.00
#
_symmetry.space_group_name_H-M   'P 1'
#
loop_
_entity.id
_entity.type
_entity.pdbx_description
1 polymer ?
#
loop_
_entity_poly.entity_id
_entity_poly.type
_entity_poly.pdbx_seq_one_letter_code
_entity_poly.pdbx_strand_id
1 'polypeptide(L)'
;MAREILKLEECLWTFVDVPDIEPTNNFGEQCIRHAVMYRKTSFGTQGPEGSRFVERIFTTVTTLKLQNRGVLEFLTDTLGAHRRGLQTPSLLPLAEAPQFADAA
;
A
#
# COMPACT_ATOMS: atom_id res chain seq x y z
N MET A 1 26.13 12.12 0.42
CA MET A 1 25.59 10.98 -0.33
C MET A 1 26.30 9.67 0.01
N ALA A 2 27.59 9.50 -0.29
CA ALA A 2 28.28 8.21 -0.09
C ALA A 2 28.33 7.68 1.36
N ARG A 3 28.28 8.53 2.39
CA ARG A 3 28.22 8.07 3.80
C ARG A 3 26.81 7.69 4.28
N GLU A 4 25.77 8.26 3.67
CA GLU A 4 24.38 7.99 4.06
C GLU A 4 23.89 6.66 3.52
N ILE A 5 24.38 6.23 2.35
CA ILE A 5 24.02 4.96 1.75
C ILE A 5 24.48 3.76 2.59
N LEU A 6 25.60 3.91 3.31
CA LEU A 6 26.14 2.87 4.21
C LEU A 6 25.20 2.57 5.39
N LYS A 7 24.30 3.51 5.75
CA LYS A 7 23.30 3.27 6.79
C LYS A 7 22.21 2.27 6.36
N LEU A 8 22.09 2.04 5.04
CA LEU A 8 21.10 1.14 4.44
C LEU A 8 21.77 -0.08 3.81
N GLU A 9 23.05 -0.33 4.08
CA GLU A 9 23.85 -1.38 3.43
C GLU A 9 23.17 -2.76 3.49
N GLU A 10 22.66 -3.15 4.65
CA GLU A 10 21.93 -4.42 4.83
C GLU A 10 20.70 -4.53 3.92
N CYS A 11 19.98 -3.42 3.72
CA CYS A 11 18.77 -3.41 2.88
C CYS A 11 19.06 -3.37 1.38
N LEU A 12 20.28 -3.00 0.97
CA LEU A 12 20.65 -2.91 -0.46
C LEU A 12 20.77 -4.29 -1.11
N TRP A 13 21.09 -5.31 -0.30
CA TRP A 13 21.40 -6.66 -0.78
C TRP A 13 20.37 -7.71 -0.38
N THR A 14 19.20 -7.30 0.13
CA THR A 14 18.14 -8.23 0.59
C THR A 14 17.76 -9.29 -0.46
N PHE A 15 17.83 -8.96 -1.74
CA PHE A 15 17.54 -9.88 -2.85
C PHE A 15 18.57 -11.01 -3.00
N VAL A 16 19.75 -10.89 -2.39
CA VAL A 16 20.77 -11.94 -2.36
C VAL A 16 20.39 -13.02 -1.34
N ASP A 17 19.86 -12.60 -0.19
CA ASP A 17 19.55 -13.49 0.93
C ASP A 17 18.12 -14.07 0.87
N VAL A 18 17.19 -13.33 0.27
CA VAL A 18 15.77 -13.69 0.21
C VAL A 18 15.39 -14.02 -1.24
N PRO A 19 15.05 -15.30 -1.53
CA PRO A 19 14.53 -15.69 -2.83
C PRO A 19 13.30 -14.87 -3.22
N ASP A 20 13.11 -14.68 -4.52
CA ASP A 20 11.94 -14.02 -5.14
C ASP A 20 11.77 -12.51 -4.84
N ILE A 21 12.74 -11.88 -4.18
CA ILE A 21 12.80 -10.41 -4.07
C ILE A 21 13.57 -9.85 -5.27
N GLU A 22 12.97 -8.89 -5.97
CA GLU A 22 13.65 -8.16 -7.03
C GLU A 22 14.82 -7.30 -6.50
N PRO A 23 15.91 -7.12 -7.27
CA PRO A 23 17.01 -6.22 -6.92
C PRO A 23 16.64 -4.72 -7.10
N THR A 24 15.35 -4.38 -7.08
CA THR A 24 14.86 -3.02 -7.33
C THR A 24 13.79 -2.61 -6.32
N ASN A 25 13.68 -1.31 -6.05
CA ASN A 25 12.61 -0.75 -5.23
C ASN A 25 11.33 -0.43 -6.03
N ASN A 26 11.18 -0.96 -7.25
CA ASN A 26 10.06 -0.60 -8.13
C ASN A 26 8.70 -0.88 -7.48
N PHE A 27 8.56 -2.03 -6.81
CA PHE A 27 7.33 -2.39 -6.11
C PHE A 27 6.97 -1.38 -5.01
N GLY A 28 7.94 -1.03 -4.16
CA GLY A 28 7.76 -0.03 -3.09
C GLY A 28 7.41 1.34 -3.66
N GLU A 29 8.13 1.79 -4.70
CA GLU A 29 7.87 3.05 -5.38
C GLU A 29 6.49 3.08 -6.03
N GLN A 30 6.06 2.00 -6.68
CA GLN A 30 4.72 1.87 -7.27
C GLN A 30 3.63 1.95 -6.20
N CYS A 31 3.81 1.27 -5.06
CA CYS A 31 2.86 1.31 -3.94
C CYS A 31 2.61 2.73 -3.42
N ILE A 32 3.65 3.56 -3.33
CA ILE A 32 3.53 4.93 -2.78
C ILE A 32 3.27 6.00 -3.86
N ARG A 33 3.44 5.68 -5.14
CA ARG A 33 3.39 6.65 -6.26
C ARG A 33 2.13 7.51 -6.25
N HIS A 34 0.96 6.92 -5.98
CA HIS A 34 -0.31 7.64 -5.95
C HIS A 34 -0.36 8.68 -4.82
N ALA A 35 0.13 8.35 -3.63
CA ALA A 35 0.19 9.26 -2.50
C ALA A 35 1.18 10.41 -2.76
N VAL A 36 2.33 10.11 -3.37
CA VAL A 36 3.33 11.12 -3.77
C VAL A 36 2.76 12.08 -4.81
N MET A 37 2.09 11.55 -5.84
CA MET A 37 1.43 12.37 -6.87
C MET A 37 0.36 13.28 -6.25
N TYR A 38 -0.53 12.73 -5.43
CA TYR A 38 -1.55 13.50 -4.73
C TYR A 38 -0.96 14.65 -3.91
N ARG A 39 0.08 14.38 -3.10
CA ARG A 39 0.74 15.43 -2.31
C ARG A 39 1.32 16.52 -3.21
N LYS A 40 1.90 16.14 -4.35
CA LYS A 40 2.54 17.07 -5.29
C LYS A 40 1.52 17.93 -6.04
N THR A 41 0.40 17.36 -6.48
CA THR A 41 -0.60 18.06 -7.31
C THR A 41 -1.70 18.74 -6.50
N SER A 42 -1.96 18.28 -5.29
CA SER A 42 -3.09 18.71 -4.46
C SER A 42 -2.67 19.29 -3.10
N PHE A 43 -1.37 19.54 -2.91
CA PHE A 43 -0.76 20.12 -1.68
C PHE A 43 -0.94 19.30 -0.40
N GLY A 44 -1.55 18.11 -0.47
CA GLY A 44 -1.76 17.24 0.68
C GLY A 44 -2.90 17.71 1.59
N THR A 45 -2.74 17.43 2.89
CA THR A 45 -3.78 17.63 3.91
C THR A 45 -3.40 18.79 4.85
N GLN A 46 -4.40 19.50 5.36
CA GLN A 46 -4.20 20.66 6.25
C GLN A 46 -4.32 20.34 7.74
N GLY A 47 -4.50 19.06 8.10
CA GLY A 47 -4.61 18.66 9.50
C GLY A 47 -4.53 17.15 9.71
N PRO A 48 -4.37 16.70 10.98
CA PRO A 48 -4.16 15.29 11.31
C PRO A 48 -5.29 14.37 10.85
N GLU A 49 -6.55 14.82 10.97
CA GLU A 49 -7.72 14.06 10.53
C GLU A 49 -7.71 13.82 9.02
N GLY A 50 -7.39 14.87 8.25
CA GLY A 50 -7.22 14.75 6.79
C GLY A 50 -6.10 13.79 6.43
N SER A 51 -4.97 13.87 7.13
CA SER A 51 -3.84 12.94 6.93
C SER A 51 -4.25 11.50 7.20
N ARG A 52 -4.99 11.24 8.28
CA ARG A 52 -5.51 9.90 8.61
C ARG A 52 -6.49 9.38 7.58
N PHE A 53 -7.37 10.24 7.06
CA PHE A 53 -8.28 9.86 6.00
C PHE A 53 -7.53 9.44 4.74
N VAL A 54 -6.61 10.30 4.26
CA VAL A 54 -5.83 10.04 3.05
C VAL A 54 -4.94 8.80 3.20
N GLU A 55 -4.29 8.63 4.34
CA GLU A 55 -3.50 7.44 4.68
C GLU A 55 -4.34 6.16 4.55
N ARG A 56 -5.54 6.14 5.14
CA ARG A 56 -6.45 4.97 5.09
C ARG A 56 -6.95 4.68 3.69
N ILE A 57 -7.29 5.71 2.92
CA ILE A 57 -7.75 5.55 1.54
C ILE A 57 -6.65 4.97 0.66
N PHE A 58 -5.43 5.54 0.68
CA PHE A 58 -4.33 5.00 -0.13
C PHE A 58 -3.93 3.59 0.32
N THR A 59 -3.91 3.31 1.62
CA THR A 59 -3.67 1.94 2.13
C THR A 59 -4.70 0.96 1.58
N THR A 60 -5.99 1.31 1.67
CA THR A 60 -7.08 0.47 1.18
C THR A 60 -6.99 0.25 -0.33
N VAL A 61 -6.81 1.32 -1.10
CA VAL A 61 -6.73 1.26 -2.57
C VAL A 61 -5.54 0.41 -3.02
N THR A 62 -4.35 0.67 -2.48
CA THR A 62 -3.13 -0.07 -2.86
C THR A 62 -3.27 -1.54 -2.47
N THR A 63 -3.76 -1.84 -1.27
CA THR A 63 -3.95 -3.22 -0.79
C THR A 63 -4.94 -3.99 -1.66
N LEU A 64 -6.11 -3.40 -1.97
CA LEU A 64 -7.12 -4.07 -2.80
C LEU A 64 -6.63 -4.30 -4.23
N LYS A 65 -5.87 -3.35 -4.81
CA LYS A 65 -5.26 -3.54 -6.13
C LYS A 65 -4.27 -4.71 -6.13
N LEU A 66 -3.40 -4.80 -5.13
CA LEU A 66 -2.47 -5.92 -4.97
C LEU A 66 -3.18 -7.26 -4.78
N GLN A 67 -4.35 -7.25 -4.13
CA GLN A 67 -5.19 -8.43 -3.94
C GLN A 67 -6.11 -8.75 -5.13
N ASN A 68 -6.03 -7.99 -6.25
CA ASN A 68 -6.96 -8.09 -7.37
C ASN A 68 -8.45 -7.98 -6.98
N ARG A 69 -8.77 -7.13 -5.99
CA ARG A 69 -10.13 -6.87 -5.49
C ARG A 69 -10.66 -5.51 -5.93
N GLY A 70 -11.97 -5.43 -6.16
CA GLY A 70 -12.65 -4.20 -6.57
C GLY A 70 -12.66 -3.14 -5.47
N VAL A 71 -12.02 -1.99 -5.70
CA VAL A 71 -11.96 -0.88 -4.74
C VAL A 71 -13.34 -0.29 -4.44
N LEU A 72 -14.12 0.00 -5.50
CA LEU A 72 -15.43 0.63 -5.34
C LEU A 72 -16.40 -0.30 -4.59
N GLU A 73 -16.45 -1.56 -4.99
CA GLU A 73 -17.26 -2.60 -4.34
C GLU A 73 -16.93 -2.70 -2.84
N PHE A 74 -15.65 -2.84 -2.49
CA PHE A 74 -15.22 -2.90 -1.10
C PHE A 74 -15.64 -1.67 -0.28
N LEU A 75 -15.46 -0.47 -0.83
CA LEU A 75 -15.84 0.77 -0.14
C LEU A 75 -17.36 0.89 0.03
N THR A 76 -18.13 0.52 -1.00
CA THR A 76 -19.59 0.48 -0.96
C THR A 76 -20.09 -0.49 0.11
N ASP A 77 -19.54 -1.70 0.15
CA ASP A 77 -19.88 -2.71 1.15
C ASP A 77 -19.50 -2.29 2.55
N THR A 78 -18.31 -1.70 2.72
CA THR A 78 -17.84 -1.17 4.00
C THR A 78 -18.78 -0.09 4.53
N LEU A 79 -19.14 0.89 3.69
CA LEU A 79 -20.07 1.95 4.08
C LEU A 79 -21.47 1.38 4.39
N GLY A 80 -21.95 0.45 3.55
CA GLY A 80 -23.25 -0.18 3.70
C GLY A 80 -23.35 -1.00 5.00
N ALA A 81 -22.30 -1.77 5.34
CA ALA A 81 -22.24 -2.52 6.59
C ALA A 81 -22.17 -1.59 7.80
N HIS A 82 -21.29 -0.59 7.76
CA HIS A 82 -21.12 0.38 8.85
C HIS A 82 -22.43 1.11 9.18
N ARG A 83 -23.15 1.60 8.15
CA ARG A 83 -24.42 2.31 8.33
C ARG A 83 -25.54 1.45 8.91
N ARG A 84 -25.45 0.13 8.78
CA ARG A 84 -26.43 -0.84 9.29
C ARG A 84 -25.99 -1.47 10.62
N GLY A 85 -24.83 -1.10 11.17
CA GLY A 85 -24.26 -1.74 12.35
C GLY A 85 -23.85 -3.20 12.12
N LEU A 86 -23.61 -3.59 10.87
CA LEU A 86 -23.16 -4.92 10.50
C LEU A 86 -21.63 -4.99 10.49
N GLN A 87 -21.10 -6.21 10.50
CA GLN A 87 -19.66 -6.46 10.36
C GLN A 87 -19.17 -5.98 8.98
N THR A 88 -18.11 -5.16 8.98
CA THR A 88 -17.48 -4.65 7.76
C THR A 88 -16.59 -5.73 7.10
N PRO A 89 -16.48 -5.75 5.76
CA PRO A 89 -15.57 -6.65 5.07
C PRO A 89 -14.11 -6.42 5.49
N SER A 90 -13.35 -7.50 5.59
CA SER A 90 -11.92 -7.42 5.94
C SER A 90 -11.09 -6.92 4.75
N LEU A 91 -10.15 -6.01 5.04
CA LEU A 91 -9.11 -5.62 4.08
C LEU A 91 -8.05 -6.71 3.93
N LEU A 92 -7.80 -7.49 4.99
CA LEU A 92 -6.90 -8.65 4.93
C LEU A 92 -7.60 -9.79 4.19
N PRO A 93 -6.88 -10.53 3.32
CA PRO A 93 -7.46 -11.65 2.60
C PRO A 93 -7.78 -12.79 3.58
N LEU A 94 -8.84 -13.54 3.30
CA LEU A 94 -9.28 -14.68 4.13
C LEU A 94 -8.43 -15.96 3.90
N ALA A 95 -7.62 -15.98 2.86
CA ALA A 95 -6.63 -17.01 2.55
C ALA A 95 -5.28 -16.34 2.27
N GLU A 96 -4.16 -17.03 2.52
CA GLU A 96 -2.83 -16.54 2.16
C GLU A 96 -2.76 -16.29 0.66
N ALA A 97 -2.71 -15.00 0.28
CA ALA A 97 -2.30 -14.63 -1.06
C ALA A 97 -0.82 -15.01 -1.22
N PRO A 98 -0.38 -15.52 -2.38
CA PRO A 98 1.03 -15.79 -2.62
C PRO A 98 1.81 -14.49 -2.37
N GLN A 99 2.76 -14.56 -1.44
CA GLN A 99 3.62 -13.44 -1.11
C GLN A 99 4.61 -13.25 -2.26
N PHE A 100 4.56 -12.07 -2.89
CA PHE A 100 5.56 -11.53 -3.84
C PHE A 100 5.72 -12.18 -5.22
N ALA A 101 5.07 -13.29 -5.52
CA ALA A 101 5.15 -13.89 -6.86
C ALA A 101 4.13 -13.23 -7.81
N ASP A 102 4.60 -12.28 -8.63
CA ASP A 102 4.19 -12.04 -10.04
C ASP A 102 4.60 -10.62 -10.49
N ALA A 103 5.89 -10.32 -10.42
CA ALA A 103 6.50 -9.25 -11.19
C ALA A 103 7.62 -9.88 -12.04
N ALA A 104 7.24 -10.33 -13.24
CA ALA A 104 8.14 -10.74 -14.31
C ALA A 104 7.89 -9.84 -15.52
#